data_AF-A0A2N2AIB6-F1
#
_entry.id   AF-A0A2N2AIB6-F1
#
_cell.length_a   1.000
_cell.length_b   1.000
_cell.length_c   1.000
_cell.angle_alpha   90.00
_cell.angle_beta   90.00
_cell.angle_gamma   90.00
#
_symmetry.space_group_name_H-M   'P 1'
#
loop_
_entity.id
_entity.type
_entity.pdbx_description
1 polymer ?
#
loop_
_entity_poly.entity_id
_entity_poly.type
_entity_poly.pdbx_seq_one_letter_code
_entity_poly.pdbx_strand_id
1 'polypeptide(L)'
;MFASEDYIRVLTSISAVLATLLGSVGIFVSLIVQRRVERLQDILEEFLDLSYHSDTNITGKMYKLIEKYQMHYLFPDTPGRAILQYINFTIVVLVISWVVTLAISFRWRWEPTSWLYVAPIFFGSGILLFYRYLLKNVIYPFGNNLMSPLIPPPVMLRSVSFLSSYVNVSVKSLLRQARLRLLIKIENNRAKVILKQELSFDGFFYYMLLSAQESPVFAAYGELKIDFGNEVITGKPIPAARNLSIPLGYIPAGGLSDHEYEARFFIFPQGEKHPLEYLFNLQKQGDIITMSGEPEISVNYMVTYRIERNSFQIIEENAEIPFFRELAGLSSITQERAFCCGPFSPQYVEMCSEKIYID
;
A
#
# COMPACT_ATOMS: atom_id res chain seq x y z
N MET A 1 44.96 -10.04 -37.95
CA MET A 1 43.97 -10.94 -38.57
C MET A 1 43.72 -12.08 -37.59
N PHE A 2 42.49 -12.19 -37.07
CA PHE A 2 42.08 -13.32 -36.24
C PHE A 2 42.20 -14.61 -37.07
N ALA A 3 42.70 -15.70 -36.49
CA ALA A 3 42.36 -17.01 -37.04
C ALA A 3 40.85 -17.19 -36.82
N SER A 4 40.09 -17.49 -37.88
CA SER A 4 38.62 -17.63 -37.81
C SER A 4 38.17 -18.61 -36.72
N GLU A 5 38.99 -19.62 -36.45
CA GLU A 5 38.76 -20.61 -35.40
C GLU A 5 38.78 -20.02 -33.98
N ASP A 6 39.69 -19.10 -33.68
CA ASP A 6 39.80 -18.49 -32.35
C ASP A 6 38.65 -17.52 -32.07
N TYR A 7 38.16 -16.82 -33.10
CA TYR A 7 36.99 -15.95 -32.97
C TYR A 7 35.70 -16.75 -32.71
N ILE A 8 35.52 -17.88 -33.42
CA ILE A 8 34.39 -18.78 -33.19
C ILE A 8 34.43 -19.34 -31.77
N ARG A 9 35.62 -19.70 -31.24
CA ARG A 9 35.78 -20.15 -29.85
C ARG A 9 35.38 -19.09 -28.82
N VAL A 10 35.75 -17.83 -29.05
CA VAL A 10 35.33 -16.72 -28.17
C VAL A 10 33.82 -16.54 -28.21
N LEU A 11 33.21 -16.59 -29.40
CA LEU A 11 31.77 -16.43 -29.56
C LEU A 11 31.00 -17.57 -28.91
N THR A 12 31.41 -18.83 -29.11
CA THR A 12 30.78 -19.98 -28.45
C THR A 12 30.96 -19.96 -26.94
N SER A 13 32.11 -19.50 -26.43
CA SER A 13 32.33 -19.30 -25.00
C SER A 13 31.36 -18.26 -24.41
N ILE A 14 31.22 -17.09 -25.05
CA ILE A 14 30.29 -16.05 -24.62
C ILE A 14 28.85 -16.57 -24.65
N SER A 15 28.43 -17.21 -25.75
CA SER A 15 27.09 -17.78 -25.89
C SER A 15 26.80 -18.87 -24.85
N ALA A 16 27.74 -19.78 -24.58
CA ALA A 16 27.58 -20.84 -23.59
C ALA A 16 27.45 -20.27 -22.17
N VAL A 17 28.26 -19.27 -21.82
CA VAL A 17 28.18 -18.60 -20.51
C VAL A 17 26.86 -17.84 -20.37
N LEU A 18 26.44 -17.11 -21.41
CA LEU A 18 25.16 -16.39 -21.37
C LEU A 18 23.96 -17.34 -21.28
N ALA A 19 23.99 -18.48 -21.97
CA ALA A 19 22.92 -19.48 -21.91
C ALA A 19 22.83 -20.16 -20.54
N THR A 20 23.97 -20.53 -19.95
CA THR A 20 24.02 -21.09 -18.59
C THR A 20 23.57 -20.08 -17.54
N LEU A 21 23.92 -18.80 -17.71
CA LEU A 21 23.49 -17.73 -16.82
C LEU A 21 21.99 -17.41 -16.99
N LEU A 22 21.45 -17.41 -18.22
CA LEU A 22 20.01 -17.32 -18.48
C LEU A 22 19.26 -18.44 -17.75
N GLY A 23 19.72 -19.68 -17.89
CA GLY A 23 19.10 -20.85 -17.27
C GLY A 23 19.11 -20.77 -15.75
N SER A 24 20.28 -20.54 -15.16
CA SER A 24 20.42 -20.47 -13.69
C SER A 24 19.67 -19.29 -13.07
N VAL A 25 19.77 -18.09 -13.66
CA VAL A 25 19.04 -16.90 -13.18
C VAL A 25 17.55 -17.08 -13.37
N GLY A 26 17.11 -17.60 -14.52
CA GLY A 26 15.69 -17.88 -14.78
C GLY A 26 15.09 -18.84 -13.75
N ILE A 27 15.77 -19.95 -13.45
CA ILE A 27 15.36 -20.91 -12.42
C ILE A 27 15.32 -20.24 -11.04
N PHE A 28 16.36 -19.50 -10.67
CA PHE A 28 16.44 -18.84 -9.37
C PHE A 28 15.33 -17.80 -9.17
N VAL A 29 15.11 -16.94 -10.18
CA VAL A 29 14.03 -15.95 -10.17
C VAL A 29 12.68 -16.63 -10.09
N SER A 30 12.44 -17.66 -10.91
CA SER A 30 11.19 -18.43 -10.88
C SER A 30 10.92 -19.03 -9.51
N LEU A 31 11.92 -19.67 -8.88
CA LEU A 31 11.79 -20.27 -7.55
C LEU A 31 11.50 -19.23 -6.46
N ILE A 32 12.16 -18.07 -6.50
CA ILE A 32 11.90 -17.00 -5.51
C ILE A 32 10.51 -16.44 -5.70
N VAL A 33 10.11 -16.15 -6.94
CA VAL A 33 8.77 -15.63 -7.24
C VAL A 33 7.71 -16.62 -6.81
N GLN A 34 7.83 -17.89 -7.21
CA GLN A 34 6.90 -18.93 -6.83
C GLN A 34 6.78 -19.03 -5.30
N ARG A 35 7.90 -19.13 -4.57
CA ARG A 35 7.89 -19.24 -3.11
C ARG A 35 7.27 -18.02 -2.43
N ARG A 36 7.49 -16.81 -2.96
CA ARG A 36 6.89 -15.58 -2.42
C ARG A 36 5.39 -15.50 -2.73
N VAL A 37 4.96 -15.94 -3.90
CA VAL A 37 3.54 -15.99 -4.29
C VAL A 37 2.79 -17.03 -3.46
N GLU A 38 3.34 -18.24 -3.28
CA GLU A 38 2.78 -19.26 -2.39
C GLU A 38 2.62 -18.71 -0.97
N ARG A 39 3.65 -18.04 -0.43
CA ARG A 39 3.56 -17.41 0.90
C ARG A 39 2.56 -16.27 0.99
N LEU A 40 2.42 -15.49 -0.07
CA LEU A 40 1.38 -14.47 -0.14
C LEU A 40 0.00 -15.12 -0.13
N GLN A 41 -0.20 -16.18 -0.91
CA GLN A 41 -1.45 -16.94 -0.96
C GLN A 41 -1.79 -17.53 0.41
N ASP A 42 -0.85 -18.21 1.08
CA ASP A 42 -1.01 -18.72 2.44
C ASP A 42 -1.51 -17.64 3.41
N ILE A 43 -0.88 -16.45 3.36
CA ILE A 43 -1.20 -15.35 4.27
C ILE A 43 -2.54 -14.72 3.93
N LEU A 44 -2.88 -14.59 2.64
CA LEU A 44 -4.19 -14.07 2.23
C LEU A 44 -5.31 -15.04 2.58
N GLU A 45 -5.09 -16.35 2.48
CA GLU A 45 -6.03 -17.37 2.91
C GLU A 45 -6.25 -17.33 4.43
N GLU A 46 -5.17 -17.24 5.22
CA GLU A 46 -5.28 -17.10 6.67
C GLU A 46 -5.97 -15.77 7.05
N PHE A 47 -5.65 -14.69 6.34
CA PHE A 47 -6.26 -13.37 6.54
C PHE A 47 -7.77 -13.37 6.20
N LEU A 48 -8.16 -14.06 5.14
CA LEU A 48 -9.55 -14.32 4.78
C LEU A 48 -10.28 -15.05 5.91
N ASP A 49 -9.73 -16.18 6.34
CA ASP A 49 -10.35 -17.03 7.35
C ASP A 49 -10.56 -16.26 8.65
N LEU A 50 -9.54 -15.53 9.10
CA LEU A 50 -9.62 -14.64 10.26
C LEU A 50 -10.65 -13.52 10.11
N SER A 51 -10.85 -12.98 8.90
CA SER A 51 -11.84 -11.93 8.67
C SER A 51 -13.28 -12.42 8.88
N TYR A 52 -13.56 -13.70 8.63
CA TYR A 52 -14.90 -14.30 8.79
C TYR A 52 -15.27 -14.63 10.24
N HIS A 53 -14.30 -14.70 11.14
CA HIS A 53 -14.54 -14.95 12.55
C HIS A 53 -14.99 -13.65 13.26
N SER A 54 -16.31 -13.40 13.26
CA SER A 54 -16.90 -12.13 13.71
C SER A 54 -16.89 -11.88 15.22
N ASP A 55 -16.81 -12.94 16.03
CA ASP A 55 -17.21 -12.87 17.44
C ASP A 55 -16.02 -12.78 18.41
N THR A 56 -14.77 -12.88 17.91
CA THR A 56 -13.57 -12.83 18.76
C THR A 56 -12.64 -11.69 18.33
N ASN A 57 -11.89 -11.11 19.28
CA ASN A 57 -10.88 -10.10 18.97
C ASN A 57 -9.70 -10.75 18.24
N ILE A 58 -9.61 -10.54 16.93
CA ILE A 58 -8.59 -11.15 16.07
C ILE A 58 -7.59 -10.11 15.55
N THR A 59 -7.78 -8.83 15.87
CA THR A 59 -6.89 -7.71 15.53
C THR A 59 -5.41 -8.04 15.74
N GLY A 60 -5.06 -8.63 16.88
CA GLY A 60 -3.68 -9.01 17.20
C GLY A 60 -3.12 -10.13 16.31
N LYS A 61 -3.96 -11.07 15.84
CA LYS A 61 -3.54 -12.12 14.90
C LYS A 61 -3.34 -11.55 13.49
N MET A 62 -4.26 -10.69 13.03
CA MET A 62 -4.13 -10.02 11.72
C MET A 62 -2.88 -9.13 11.68
N TYR A 63 -2.60 -8.38 12.74
CA TYR A 63 -1.37 -7.60 12.87
C TYR A 63 -0.12 -8.50 12.74
N LYS A 64 -0.07 -9.61 13.48
CA LYS A 64 1.05 -10.57 13.43
C LYS A 64 1.21 -11.19 12.04
N LEU A 65 0.13 -11.38 11.28
CA LEU A 65 0.23 -11.89 9.90
C LEU A 65 0.86 -10.89 8.95
N ILE A 66 0.47 -9.61 9.05
CA ILE A 66 1.07 -8.53 8.26
C ILE A 66 2.57 -8.43 8.60
N GLU A 67 2.94 -8.50 9.87
CA GLU A 67 4.33 -8.51 10.33
C GLU A 67 5.10 -9.75 9.83
N LYS A 68 4.50 -10.93 9.90
CA LYS A 68 5.07 -12.17 9.36
C LYS A 68 5.29 -12.06 7.85
N TYR A 69 4.36 -11.47 7.10
CA TYR A 69 4.55 -11.19 5.68
C TYR A 69 5.71 -10.23 5.45
N GLN A 70 5.80 -9.16 6.23
CA GLN A 70 6.90 -8.20 6.13
C GLN A 70 8.26 -8.88 6.32
N MET A 71 8.38 -9.79 7.29
CA MET A 71 9.60 -10.57 7.53
C MET A 71 9.98 -11.48 6.36
N HIS A 72 9.00 -12.03 5.64
CA HIS A 72 9.25 -12.83 4.43
C HIS A 72 9.52 -11.97 3.19
N TYR A 73 8.92 -10.79 3.12
CA TYR A 73 9.07 -9.87 2.00
C TYR A 73 10.44 -9.19 2.00
N LEU A 74 10.93 -8.83 3.19
CA LEU A 74 12.23 -8.19 3.41
C LEU A 74 13.30 -9.25 3.68
N PHE A 75 14.15 -9.51 2.68
CA PHE A 75 15.37 -10.27 2.94
C PHE A 75 16.20 -9.57 4.03
N PRO A 76 16.88 -10.33 4.92
CA PRO A 76 17.86 -9.74 5.81
C PRO A 76 18.96 -9.04 4.98
N ASP A 77 19.43 -7.88 5.43
CA ASP A 77 20.34 -7.05 4.65
C ASP A 77 21.69 -7.74 4.37
N THR A 78 22.16 -8.57 5.31
CA THR A 78 23.44 -9.27 5.21
C THR A 78 23.49 -10.32 4.09
N PRO A 79 22.55 -11.30 3.99
CA PRO A 79 22.55 -12.26 2.89
C PRO A 79 22.23 -11.61 1.54
N GLY A 80 21.33 -10.62 1.48
CA GLY A 80 21.01 -9.91 0.24
C GLY A 80 22.23 -9.21 -0.36
N ARG A 81 23.00 -8.50 0.48
CA ARG A 81 24.26 -7.88 0.07
C ARG A 81 25.32 -8.90 -0.32
N ALA A 82 25.46 -9.99 0.43
CA ALA A 82 26.43 -11.05 0.12
C ALA A 82 26.15 -11.71 -1.25
N ILE A 83 24.88 -12.01 -1.55
CA ILE A 83 24.46 -12.55 -2.86
C ILE A 83 24.78 -11.56 -3.98
N LEU A 84 24.45 -10.27 -3.79
CA LEU A 84 24.76 -9.25 -4.79
C LEU A 84 26.27 -9.05 -4.99
N GLN A 85 27.06 -9.10 -3.91
CA GLN A 85 28.52 -9.04 -3.98
C GLN A 85 29.10 -10.23 -4.74
N TYR A 86 28.59 -11.44 -4.47
CA TYR A 86 28.97 -12.64 -5.20
C TYR A 86 28.66 -12.50 -6.69
N ILE A 87 27.45 -12.07 -7.06
CA ILE A 87 27.06 -11.83 -8.46
C ILE A 87 27.97 -10.78 -9.12
N ASN A 88 28.26 -9.67 -8.43
CA ASN A 88 29.15 -8.63 -8.95
C ASN A 88 30.56 -9.19 -9.20
N PHE A 89 31.09 -9.97 -8.24
CA PHE A 89 32.39 -10.60 -8.35
C PHE A 89 32.45 -11.57 -9.54
N THR A 90 31.43 -12.43 -9.71
CA THR A 90 31.33 -13.35 -10.85
C THR A 90 31.28 -12.60 -12.18
N ILE A 91 30.49 -11.53 -12.28
CA ILE A 91 30.42 -10.71 -13.51
C ILE A 91 31.79 -10.10 -13.82
N VAL A 92 32.49 -9.55 -12.83
CA VAL A 92 33.82 -8.95 -13.01
C VAL A 92 34.83 -9.99 -13.48
N VAL A 93 34.87 -11.17 -12.85
CA VAL A 93 35.79 -12.26 -13.25
C VAL A 93 35.52 -12.72 -14.67
N LEU A 94 34.24 -12.85 -15.08
CA LEU A 94 33.86 -13.25 -16.43
C LEU A 94 34.28 -12.21 -17.47
N VAL A 95 34.02 -10.92 -17.22
CA VAL A 95 34.41 -9.84 -18.14
C VAL A 95 35.94 -9.79 -18.27
N ILE A 96 36.69 -9.91 -17.17
CA ILE A 96 38.15 -9.97 -17.20
C ILE A 96 38.62 -11.18 -18.02
N SER A 97 38.02 -12.35 -17.82
CA SER A 97 38.37 -13.57 -18.57
C SER A 97 38.15 -13.40 -20.07
N TRP A 98 37.03 -12.81 -20.50
CA TRP A 98 36.77 -12.52 -21.91
C TRP A 98 37.77 -11.52 -22.49
N VAL A 99 38.10 -10.46 -21.73
CA VAL A 99 39.09 -9.46 -22.15
C VAL A 99 40.48 -10.08 -22.29
N VAL A 100 40.90 -10.92 -21.34
CA VAL A 100 42.19 -11.63 -21.41
C VAL A 100 42.23 -12.59 -22.59
N THR A 101 41.15 -13.34 -22.82
CA THR A 101 41.05 -14.27 -23.96
C THR A 101 41.15 -13.53 -25.29
N LEU A 102 40.47 -12.39 -25.42
CA LEU A 102 40.64 -11.51 -26.58
C LEU A 102 42.07 -10.97 -26.69
N ALA A 103 42.67 -10.49 -25.60
CA ALA A 103 44.01 -9.91 -25.62
C ALA A 103 45.08 -10.91 -26.07
N ILE A 104 44.98 -12.17 -25.61
CA ILE A 104 45.89 -13.25 -26.02
C ILE A 104 45.69 -13.62 -27.49
N SER A 105 44.44 -13.64 -27.95
CA SER A 105 44.10 -14.05 -29.32
C SER A 105 44.33 -12.93 -30.35
N PHE A 106 44.46 -11.67 -29.90
CA PHE A 106 44.50 -10.52 -30.79
C PHE A 106 45.93 -10.08 -31.12
N ARG A 107 46.30 -10.20 -32.39
CA ARG A 107 47.49 -9.52 -32.93
C ARG A 107 47.15 -8.04 -33.16
N TRP A 108 47.65 -7.17 -32.28
CA TRP A 108 47.33 -5.75 -32.15
C TRP A 108 47.60 -4.94 -33.44
N ARG A 109 46.60 -4.88 -34.34
CA ARG A 109 46.52 -3.93 -35.45
C ARG A 109 45.16 -3.24 -35.41
N TRP A 110 45.17 -1.92 -35.17
CA TRP A 110 43.97 -1.09 -35.03
C TRP A 110 43.41 -0.71 -36.41
N GLU A 111 42.71 -1.64 -37.03
CA GLU A 111 41.91 -1.40 -38.23
C GLU A 111 40.44 -1.16 -37.84
N PRO A 112 39.64 -0.41 -38.61
CA PRO A 112 38.23 -0.15 -38.30
C PRO A 112 37.38 -1.43 -38.17
N THR A 113 37.74 -2.48 -38.92
CA THR A 113 37.13 -3.81 -38.84
C THR A 113 37.37 -4.50 -37.50
N SER A 114 38.40 -4.09 -36.74
CA SER A 114 38.71 -4.64 -35.43
C SER A 114 37.64 -4.36 -34.38
N TRP A 115 36.82 -3.32 -34.56
CA TRP A 115 35.71 -2.98 -33.66
C TRP A 115 34.58 -4.02 -33.66
N LEU A 116 34.35 -4.70 -34.79
CA LEU A 116 33.36 -5.78 -34.89
C LEU A 116 33.70 -6.95 -33.96
N TYR A 117 34.99 -7.20 -33.71
CA TYR A 117 35.42 -8.28 -32.81
C TYR A 117 35.20 -7.97 -31.33
N VAL A 118 35.00 -6.70 -30.96
CA VAL A 118 34.70 -6.28 -29.58
C VAL A 118 33.19 -6.30 -29.30
N ALA A 119 32.35 -6.23 -30.33
CA ALA A 119 30.90 -6.19 -30.19
C ALA A 119 30.31 -7.34 -29.35
N PRO A 120 30.74 -8.62 -29.48
CA PRO A 120 30.22 -9.70 -28.65
C PRO A 120 30.44 -9.50 -27.15
N ILE A 121 31.58 -8.92 -26.74
CA ILE A 121 31.83 -8.59 -25.33
C ILE A 121 30.89 -7.47 -24.87
N PHE A 122 30.67 -6.47 -25.72
CA PHE A 122 29.78 -5.36 -25.38
C PHE A 122 28.34 -5.85 -25.18
N PHE A 123 27.83 -6.65 -26.13
CA PHE A 123 26.51 -7.29 -26.01
C PHE A 123 26.43 -8.23 -24.79
N GLY A 124 27.43 -9.08 -24.57
CA GLY A 124 27.47 -9.97 -23.41
C GLY A 124 27.49 -9.21 -22.09
N SER A 125 28.25 -8.13 -21.99
CA SER A 125 28.29 -7.26 -20.80
C SER A 125 26.96 -6.57 -20.56
N GLY A 126 26.30 -6.07 -21.62
CA GLY A 126 24.96 -5.48 -21.51
C GLY A 126 23.93 -6.48 -20.97
N ILE A 127 23.98 -7.72 -21.43
CA ILE A 127 23.11 -8.80 -20.93
C ILE A 127 23.43 -9.13 -19.46
N LEU A 128 24.71 -9.23 -19.07
CA LEU A 128 25.11 -9.45 -17.68
C LEU A 128 24.61 -8.33 -16.73
N LEU A 129 24.65 -7.08 -17.19
CA LEU A 129 24.10 -5.95 -16.43
C LEU A 129 22.58 -6.04 -16.31
N PHE A 130 21.87 -6.47 -17.36
CA PHE A 130 20.43 -6.71 -17.30
C PHE A 130 20.08 -7.85 -16.33
N TYR A 131 20.85 -8.95 -16.30
CA TYR A 131 20.66 -10.00 -15.30
C TYR A 131 20.89 -9.52 -13.87
N ARG A 132 21.96 -8.74 -13.66
CA ARG A 132 22.21 -8.12 -12.36
C ARG A 132 21.02 -7.26 -11.93
N TYR A 133 20.44 -6.51 -12.87
CA TYR A 133 19.24 -5.71 -12.61
C TYR A 133 18.04 -6.61 -12.20
N LEU A 134 17.74 -7.67 -12.95
CA LEU A 134 16.67 -8.62 -12.59
C LEU A 134 16.88 -9.28 -11.22
N LEU A 135 18.08 -9.79 -10.94
CA LEU A 135 18.40 -10.42 -9.66
C LEU A 135 18.27 -9.43 -8.51
N LYS A 136 18.77 -8.21 -8.69
CA LYS A 136 18.62 -7.15 -7.67
C LYS A 136 17.14 -6.88 -7.37
N ASN A 137 16.29 -6.84 -8.39
CA ASN A 137 14.86 -6.57 -8.22
C ASN A 137 14.11 -7.72 -7.53
N VAL A 138 14.54 -8.96 -7.76
CA VAL A 138 13.96 -10.15 -7.12
C VAL A 138 14.38 -10.27 -5.65
N ILE A 139 15.61 -9.85 -5.33
CA ILE A 139 16.12 -9.80 -3.94
C ILE A 139 15.49 -8.61 -3.20
N TYR A 140 15.43 -7.44 -3.83
CA TYR A 140 14.89 -6.19 -3.28
C TYR A 140 13.71 -5.67 -4.13
N PRO A 141 12.48 -6.16 -3.86
CA PRO A 141 11.30 -5.76 -4.63
C PRO A 141 10.74 -4.35 -4.30
N PHE A 142 11.34 -3.62 -3.36
CA PHE A 142 10.86 -2.28 -2.98
C PHE A 142 11.03 -1.26 -4.11
N GLY A 143 9.92 -0.63 -4.50
CA GLY A 143 9.92 0.52 -5.41
C GLY A 143 10.12 0.19 -6.89
N ASN A 144 9.90 -1.06 -7.32
CA ASN A 144 10.07 -1.45 -8.72
C ASN A 144 8.79 -2.01 -9.37
N ASN A 145 8.33 -1.30 -10.40
CA ASN A 145 7.14 -1.62 -11.20
C ASN A 145 7.13 -3.02 -11.84
N LEU A 146 8.29 -3.67 -12.02
CA LEU A 146 8.35 -4.99 -12.68
C LEU A 146 7.82 -6.14 -11.80
N MET A 147 8.07 -6.09 -10.49
CA MET A 147 7.74 -7.18 -9.57
C MET A 147 6.63 -6.82 -8.58
N SER A 148 6.37 -5.51 -8.36
CA SER A 148 5.27 -5.04 -7.52
C SER A 148 3.87 -5.57 -7.91
N PRO A 149 3.54 -5.83 -9.19
CA PRO A 149 2.25 -6.41 -9.55
C PRO A 149 2.10 -7.88 -9.12
N LEU A 150 3.21 -8.63 -9.05
CA LEU A 150 3.20 -10.05 -8.67
C LEU A 150 3.31 -10.25 -7.16
N ILE A 151 4.03 -9.35 -6.48
CA ILE A 151 4.31 -9.46 -5.05
C ILE A 151 4.11 -8.06 -4.46
N PRO A 152 2.92 -7.79 -3.90
CA PRO A 152 2.59 -6.47 -3.38
C PRO A 152 3.46 -6.15 -2.16
N PRO A 153 3.84 -4.89 -1.95
CA PRO A 153 4.51 -4.50 -0.71
C PRO A 153 3.60 -4.76 0.50
N PRO A 154 4.16 -5.07 1.69
CA PRO A 154 3.38 -5.34 2.91
C PRO A 154 2.39 -4.23 3.29
N VAL A 155 2.69 -2.99 2.93
CA VAL A 155 1.81 -1.82 3.11
C VAL A 155 0.47 -1.98 2.37
N MET A 156 0.42 -2.73 1.27
CA MET A 156 -0.84 -2.98 0.56
C MET A 156 -1.77 -3.93 1.32
N LEU A 157 -1.27 -4.76 2.24
CA LEU A 157 -2.11 -5.66 3.06
C LEU A 157 -2.99 -4.93 4.08
N ARG A 158 -2.77 -3.63 4.31
CA ARG A 158 -3.71 -2.79 5.08
C ARG A 158 -4.66 -1.97 4.21
N SER A 159 -4.46 -1.96 2.90
CA SER A 159 -5.30 -1.18 1.99
C SER A 159 -6.59 -1.96 1.71
N VAL A 160 -7.72 -1.39 2.11
CA VAL A 160 -9.04 -1.99 1.91
C VAL A 160 -9.36 -2.13 0.42
N SER A 161 -9.02 -1.12 -0.38
CA SER A 161 -9.20 -1.16 -1.83
C SER A 161 -8.35 -2.26 -2.48
N PHE A 162 -7.09 -2.40 -2.07
CA PHE A 162 -6.24 -3.50 -2.53
C PHE A 162 -6.85 -4.84 -2.15
N LEU A 163 -7.16 -5.04 -0.86
CA LEU A 163 -7.69 -6.31 -0.38
C LEU A 163 -9.00 -6.68 -1.08
N SER A 164 -9.90 -5.72 -1.30
CA SER A 164 -11.22 -5.96 -1.92
C SER A 164 -11.20 -6.24 -3.41
N SER A 165 -10.11 -5.89 -4.10
CA SER A 165 -9.93 -6.13 -5.54
C SER A 165 -9.07 -7.37 -5.78
N TYR A 166 -8.05 -7.57 -4.94
CA TYR A 166 -7.08 -8.65 -5.08
C TYR A 166 -7.61 -9.97 -4.50
N VAL A 167 -8.37 -9.90 -3.41
CA VAL A 167 -8.98 -11.05 -2.77
C VAL A 167 -10.46 -10.73 -2.67
N ASN A 168 -11.35 -11.59 -3.14
CA ASN A 168 -12.79 -11.30 -3.14
C ASN A 168 -13.37 -11.38 -1.70
N VAL A 169 -12.86 -10.53 -0.80
CA VAL A 169 -13.22 -10.46 0.62
C VAL A 169 -14.36 -9.50 0.80
N SER A 170 -15.28 -9.85 1.68
CA SER A 170 -16.22 -8.90 2.24
C SER A 170 -15.47 -7.75 2.94
N VAL A 171 -15.52 -6.57 2.35
CA VAL A 171 -14.96 -5.33 2.93
C VAL A 171 -15.53 -5.07 4.33
N LYS A 172 -16.81 -5.43 4.53
CA LYS A 172 -17.50 -5.35 5.82
C LYS A 172 -16.77 -6.15 6.90
N SER A 173 -16.37 -7.38 6.58
CA SER A 173 -15.69 -8.29 7.51
C SER A 173 -14.32 -7.74 7.90
N LEU A 174 -13.58 -7.18 6.94
CA LEU A 174 -12.26 -6.56 7.17
C LEU A 174 -12.36 -5.32 8.08
N LEU A 175 -13.24 -4.38 7.73
CA LEU A 175 -13.38 -3.14 8.48
C LEU A 175 -14.01 -3.35 9.86
N ARG A 176 -14.74 -4.45 10.08
CA ARG A 176 -15.17 -4.84 11.43
C ARG A 176 -13.97 -5.14 12.34
N GLN A 177 -12.90 -5.71 11.80
CA GLN A 177 -11.65 -5.97 12.54
C GLN A 177 -10.83 -4.69 12.78
N ALA A 178 -11.06 -3.62 12.01
CA ALA A 178 -10.47 -2.29 12.27
C ALA A 178 -10.96 -1.69 13.60
N ARG A 179 -12.14 -2.13 14.08
CA ARG A 179 -12.80 -1.67 15.32
C ARG A 179 -12.78 -0.16 15.44
N LEU A 180 -13.44 0.47 14.48
CA LEU A 180 -13.55 1.91 14.40
C LEU A 180 -14.27 2.43 15.64
N ARG A 181 -13.66 3.41 16.31
CA ARG A 181 -14.26 4.12 17.44
C ARG A 181 -14.22 5.61 17.21
N LEU A 182 -15.27 6.30 17.59
CA LEU A 182 -15.37 7.74 17.46
C LEU A 182 -15.22 8.41 18.82
N LEU A 183 -14.39 9.45 18.87
CA LEU A 183 -14.10 10.24 20.05
C LEU A 183 -14.15 11.71 19.69
N ILE A 184 -14.86 12.52 20.48
CA ILE A 184 -14.80 13.98 20.38
C ILE A 184 -14.26 14.52 21.69
N LYS A 185 -13.14 15.24 21.64
CA LYS A 185 -12.48 15.79 22.83
C LYS A 185 -12.59 17.30 22.85
N ILE A 186 -13.13 17.86 23.92
CA ILE A 186 -13.28 19.32 24.08
C ILE A 186 -11.96 19.89 24.64
N GLU A 187 -11.34 20.81 23.91
CA GLU A 187 -10.09 21.48 24.26
C GLU A 187 -10.14 22.97 23.85
N ASN A 188 -9.94 23.89 24.80
CA ASN A 188 -9.73 25.33 24.52
C ASN A 188 -10.75 25.95 23.54
N ASN A 189 -12.06 25.85 23.84
CA ASN A 189 -13.17 26.35 23.03
C ASN A 189 -13.35 25.70 21.64
N ARG A 190 -12.61 24.63 21.34
CA ARG A 190 -12.84 23.78 20.16
C ARG A 190 -12.99 22.34 20.61
N ALA A 191 -13.63 21.53 19.80
CA ALA A 191 -13.80 20.12 20.05
C ALA A 191 -13.25 19.34 18.87
N LYS A 192 -12.26 18.50 19.14
CA LYS A 192 -11.55 17.75 18.13
C LYS A 192 -12.25 16.42 17.89
N VAL A 193 -12.65 16.17 16.64
CA VAL A 193 -13.25 14.89 16.21
C VAL A 193 -12.14 13.93 15.81
N ILE A 194 -12.08 12.77 16.44
CA ILE A 194 -11.02 11.77 16.27
C ILE A 194 -11.66 10.42 15.98
N LEU A 195 -11.32 9.84 14.83
CA LEU A 195 -11.60 8.46 14.49
C LEU A 195 -10.44 7.57 14.96
N LYS A 196 -10.71 6.67 15.89
CA LYS A 196 -9.76 5.69 16.38
C LYS A 196 -9.90 4.37 15.61
N GLN A 197 -8.77 3.74 15.30
CA GLN A 197 -8.72 2.39 14.73
C GLN A 197 -7.85 1.48 15.62
N GLU A 198 -8.33 0.29 15.97
CA GLU A 198 -7.50 -0.70 16.69
C GLU A 198 -6.43 -1.31 15.77
N LEU A 199 -6.76 -1.52 14.49
CA LEU A 199 -5.84 -1.96 13.43
C LEU A 199 -5.86 -0.94 12.28
N SER A 200 -4.69 -0.55 11.80
CA SER A 200 -4.54 0.37 10.67
C SER A 200 -5.15 -0.20 9.39
N PHE A 201 -6.24 0.37 8.92
CA PHE A 201 -6.77 0.15 7.57
C PHE A 201 -6.89 1.48 6.82
N ASP A 202 -6.49 1.48 5.55
CA ASP A 202 -6.46 2.67 4.72
C ASP A 202 -6.86 2.40 3.27
N GLY A 203 -6.70 3.41 2.40
CA GLY A 203 -6.97 3.32 0.97
C GLY A 203 -8.46 3.26 0.66
N PHE A 204 -9.28 4.08 1.33
CA PHE A 204 -10.69 4.24 1.03
C PHE A 204 -11.10 5.71 1.16
N PHE A 205 -12.16 6.09 0.45
CA PHE A 205 -12.81 7.38 0.64
C PHE A 205 -13.78 7.27 1.80
N TYR A 206 -13.94 8.35 2.56
CA TYR A 206 -14.92 8.41 3.63
C TYR A 206 -15.74 9.70 3.55
N TYR A 207 -16.96 9.59 4.04
CA TYR A 207 -17.84 10.72 4.35
C TYR A 207 -18.42 10.49 5.74
N MET A 208 -18.38 11.51 6.57
CA MET A 208 -18.84 11.48 7.94
C MET A 208 -19.81 12.62 8.17
N LEU A 209 -20.93 12.33 8.81
CA LEU A 209 -21.89 13.32 9.26
C LEU A 209 -22.17 13.09 10.74
N LEU A 210 -21.96 14.11 11.57
CA LEU A 210 -22.34 14.15 12.96
C LEU A 210 -23.59 15.01 13.10
N SER A 211 -24.62 14.47 13.74
CA SER A 211 -25.90 15.13 13.97
C SER A 211 -26.24 15.16 15.46
N ALA A 212 -26.88 16.25 15.89
CA ALA A 212 -27.48 16.41 17.20
C ALA A 212 -28.99 16.58 17.00
N GLN A 213 -29.81 15.66 17.54
CA GLN A 213 -31.27 15.69 17.38
C GLN A 213 -31.71 15.93 15.91
N GLU A 214 -31.17 15.13 14.99
CA GLU A 214 -31.42 15.21 13.53
C GLU A 214 -30.90 16.48 12.82
N SER A 215 -30.31 17.43 13.55
CA SER A 215 -29.65 18.59 12.96
C SER A 215 -28.16 18.32 12.71
N PRO A 216 -27.63 18.58 11.51
CA PRO A 216 -26.23 18.34 11.19
C PRO A 216 -25.34 19.37 11.90
N VAL A 217 -24.29 18.90 12.58
CA VAL A 217 -23.35 19.72 13.36
C VAL A 217 -21.96 19.76 12.73
N PHE A 218 -21.53 18.64 12.15
CA PHE A 218 -20.21 18.50 11.55
C PHE A 218 -20.23 17.52 10.39
N ALA A 219 -19.53 17.85 9.32
CA ALA A 219 -19.29 16.94 8.21
C ALA A 219 -17.78 16.84 7.94
N ALA A 220 -17.28 15.63 7.70
CA ALA A 220 -15.90 15.40 7.27
C ALA A 220 -15.86 14.45 6.09
N TYR A 221 -14.92 14.66 5.19
CA TYR A 221 -14.77 13.83 4.01
C TYR A 221 -13.33 13.85 3.49
N GLY A 222 -12.99 12.83 2.71
CA GLY A 222 -11.69 12.77 2.03
C GLY A 222 -11.22 11.35 1.82
N GLU A 223 -9.96 11.21 1.42
CA GLU A 223 -9.29 9.93 1.28
C GLU A 223 -8.50 9.61 2.54
N LEU A 224 -8.75 8.46 3.16
CA LEU A 224 -7.92 7.99 4.24
C LEU A 224 -6.74 7.19 3.68
N LYS A 225 -5.57 7.82 3.65
CA LYS A 225 -4.30 7.17 3.34
C LYS A 225 -3.32 7.41 4.48
N ILE A 226 -2.84 6.34 5.08
CA ILE A 226 -1.95 6.43 6.23
C ILE A 226 -0.52 6.28 5.73
N ASP A 227 0.40 7.07 6.26
CA ASP A 227 1.84 6.87 6.06
C ASP A 227 2.54 6.90 7.41
N PHE A 228 3.13 5.76 7.80
CA PHE A 228 3.90 5.62 9.03
C PHE A 228 5.39 5.94 8.84
N GLY A 229 5.81 6.18 7.59
CA GLY A 229 7.21 6.30 7.24
C GLY A 229 7.98 5.00 7.50
N ASN A 230 9.29 5.18 7.68
CA ASN A 230 10.21 4.09 7.94
C ASN A 230 10.56 4.00 9.42
N GLU A 231 10.67 2.77 9.91
CA GLU A 231 11.13 2.48 11.26
C GLU A 231 12.56 3.00 11.47
N VAL A 232 12.80 3.68 12.60
CA VAL A 232 14.07 4.37 12.90
C VAL A 232 15.25 3.39 12.97
N ILE A 233 15.02 2.18 13.47
CA ILE A 233 16.07 1.17 13.69
C ILE A 233 16.42 0.45 12.39
N THR A 234 15.40 -0.01 11.66
CA THR A 234 15.60 -0.89 10.50
C THR A 234 15.58 -0.14 9.16
N GLY A 235 15.09 1.10 9.13
CA GLY A 235 14.86 1.86 7.91
C GLY A 235 13.77 1.29 7.01
N LYS A 236 13.03 0.28 7.48
CA LYS A 236 11.99 -0.42 6.71
C LYS A 236 10.62 0.24 6.94
N PRO A 237 9.72 0.22 5.95
CA PRO A 237 8.39 0.81 6.12
C PRO A 237 7.59 0.02 7.15
N ILE A 238 6.87 0.73 8.02
CA ILE A 238 5.97 0.13 9.01
C ILE A 238 4.66 -0.25 8.28
N PRO A 239 4.34 -1.55 8.14
CA PRO A 239 3.24 -1.98 7.29
C PRO A 239 1.87 -1.76 7.94
N ALA A 240 1.80 -1.90 9.26
CA ALA A 240 0.59 -1.68 10.04
C ALA A 240 0.94 -1.14 11.42
N ALA A 241 0.01 -0.44 12.06
CA ALA A 241 0.10 -0.03 13.44
C ALA A 241 -1.21 -0.32 14.17
N ARG A 242 -1.15 -0.36 15.51
CA ARG A 242 -2.31 -0.53 16.37
C ARG A 242 -2.65 0.78 17.07
N ASN A 243 -3.91 0.96 17.47
CA ASN A 243 -4.39 2.10 18.25
C ASN A 243 -4.06 3.46 17.61
N LEU A 244 -4.58 3.66 16.40
CA LEU A 244 -4.40 4.89 15.66
C LEU A 244 -5.46 5.90 16.02
N SER A 245 -5.03 7.15 16.14
CA SER A 245 -5.89 8.33 16.26
C SER A 245 -5.81 9.12 14.96
N ILE A 246 -6.96 9.26 14.28
CA ILE A 246 -7.12 10.00 13.03
C ILE A 246 -7.95 11.25 13.31
N PRO A 247 -7.33 12.43 13.43
CA PRO A 247 -8.07 13.69 13.47
C PRO A 247 -8.87 13.87 12.19
N LEU A 248 -10.16 14.17 12.32
CA LEU A 248 -11.06 14.45 11.19
C LEU A 248 -11.36 15.93 11.05
N GLY A 249 -11.28 16.70 12.14
CA GLY A 249 -11.53 18.14 12.14
C GLY A 249 -11.85 18.67 13.52
N TYR A 250 -12.29 19.94 13.57
CA TYR A 250 -12.65 20.63 14.79
C TYR A 250 -14.06 21.19 14.69
N ILE A 251 -14.80 21.14 15.80
CA ILE A 251 -16.12 21.72 16.00
C ILE A 251 -15.99 22.89 16.99
N PRO A 252 -16.67 24.03 16.78
CA PRO A 252 -16.75 25.07 17.80
C PRO A 252 -17.40 24.52 19.09
N ALA A 253 -16.77 24.70 20.25
CA ALA A 253 -17.29 24.11 21.51
C ALA A 253 -18.69 24.63 21.88
N GLY A 254 -19.04 25.86 21.47
CA GLY A 254 -20.39 26.43 21.67
C GLY A 254 -21.50 25.69 20.92
N GLY A 255 -21.16 24.85 19.92
CA GLY A 255 -22.11 24.01 19.20
C GLY A 255 -22.39 22.66 19.87
N LEU A 256 -21.68 22.32 20.96
CA LEU A 256 -21.80 21.04 21.65
C LEU A 256 -22.56 21.21 22.98
N SER A 257 -23.84 20.87 22.96
CA SER A 257 -24.75 20.86 24.11
C SER A 257 -24.89 19.46 24.73
N ASP A 258 -25.60 19.30 25.85
CA ASP A 258 -25.74 18.02 26.60
C ASP A 258 -26.70 17.00 25.93
N HIS A 259 -26.69 16.93 24.61
CA HIS A 259 -27.57 16.05 23.83
C HIS A 259 -26.90 14.72 23.49
N GLU A 260 -27.73 13.74 23.12
CA GLU A 260 -27.26 12.54 22.41
C GLU A 260 -26.90 12.92 20.97
N TYR A 261 -25.76 12.40 20.51
CA TYR A 261 -25.27 12.63 19.16
C TYR A 261 -25.30 11.31 18.38
N GLU A 262 -25.61 11.41 17.09
CA GLU A 262 -25.52 10.31 16.14
C GLU A 262 -24.49 10.68 15.09
N ALA A 263 -23.52 9.82 14.82
CA ALA A 263 -22.61 9.99 13.70
C ALA A 263 -22.76 8.86 12.69
N ARG A 264 -22.97 9.23 11.43
CA ARG A 264 -22.98 8.31 10.29
C ARG A 264 -21.66 8.41 9.56
N PHE A 265 -20.96 7.31 9.41
CA PHE A 265 -19.66 7.23 8.73
C PHE A 265 -19.73 6.25 7.58
N PHE A 266 -19.62 6.79 6.37
CA PHE A 266 -19.67 6.05 5.13
C PHE A 266 -18.25 5.78 4.63
N ILE A 267 -18.00 4.54 4.24
CA ILE A 267 -16.73 4.09 3.67
C ILE A 267 -16.96 3.60 2.25
N PHE A 268 -16.19 4.16 1.33
CA PHE A 268 -16.26 3.92 -0.11
C PHE A 268 -14.94 3.26 -0.56
N PRO A 269 -14.85 1.93 -0.56
CA PRO A 269 -13.72 1.22 -1.18
C PRO A 269 -13.66 1.44 -2.70
N GLN A 270 -12.53 1.18 -3.36
CA GLN A 270 -12.43 1.33 -4.82
C GLN A 270 -13.35 0.36 -5.59
N GLY A 271 -13.76 0.79 -6.79
CA GLY A 271 -14.63 0.06 -7.70
C GLY A 271 -16.06 0.61 -7.72
N GLU A 272 -16.97 -0.16 -8.33
CA GLU A 272 -18.40 0.15 -8.38
C GLU A 272 -19.15 -0.78 -7.42
N LYS A 273 -19.56 -0.23 -6.27
CA LYS A 273 -20.13 -0.99 -5.15
C LYS A 273 -21.09 -0.11 -4.33
N HIS A 274 -21.69 -0.70 -3.30
CA HIS A 274 -22.43 0.02 -2.26
C HIS A 274 -21.51 0.41 -1.10
N PRO A 275 -21.68 1.58 -0.47
CA PRO A 275 -20.85 1.99 0.64
C PRO A 275 -21.19 1.22 1.92
N LEU A 276 -20.21 1.15 2.81
CA LEU A 276 -20.43 0.65 4.17
C LEU A 276 -20.76 1.80 5.08
N GLU A 277 -21.82 1.64 5.87
CA GLU A 277 -22.29 2.63 6.81
C GLU A 277 -22.04 2.14 8.23
N TYR A 278 -21.40 3.03 9.00
CA TYR A 278 -21.19 2.88 10.43
C TYR A 278 -22.08 3.88 11.14
N LEU A 279 -22.94 3.39 12.04
CA LEU A 279 -23.73 4.22 12.93
C LEU A 279 -23.09 4.25 14.31
N PHE A 280 -22.73 5.45 14.75
CA PHE A 280 -22.14 5.70 16.06
C PHE A 280 -23.12 6.45 16.95
N ASN A 281 -23.55 5.81 18.02
CA ASN A 281 -24.30 6.47 19.08
C ASN A 281 -23.31 7.06 20.08
N LEU A 282 -23.39 8.36 20.32
CA LEU A 282 -22.42 9.12 21.09
C LEU A 282 -23.08 9.77 22.30
N GLN A 283 -22.42 9.66 23.46
CA GLN A 283 -22.87 10.27 24.71
C GLN A 283 -21.76 11.10 25.33
N LYS A 284 -22.15 12.25 25.89
CA LYS A 284 -21.23 13.16 26.55
C LYS A 284 -20.90 12.67 27.97
N GLN A 285 -19.62 12.56 28.28
CA GLN A 285 -19.07 12.18 29.57
C GLN A 285 -18.02 13.22 30.00
N GLY A 286 -18.47 14.28 30.68
CA GLY A 286 -17.62 15.42 31.04
C GLY A 286 -17.16 16.18 29.79
N ASP A 287 -15.85 16.36 29.64
CA ASP A 287 -15.22 17.10 28.53
C ASP A 287 -14.99 16.23 27.27
N ILE A 288 -15.51 15.00 27.27
CA ILE A 288 -15.30 14.03 26.19
C ILE A 288 -16.65 13.47 25.77
N ILE A 289 -16.89 13.37 24.47
CA ILE A 289 -18.02 12.63 23.90
C ILE A 289 -17.47 11.33 23.33
N THR A 290 -17.99 10.22 23.82
CA THR A 290 -17.55 8.87 23.48
C THR A 290 -18.70 8.04 22.97
N MET A 291 -18.40 6.92 22.31
CA MET A 291 -19.41 5.98 21.88
C MET A 291 -20.10 5.27 23.04
N SER A 292 -21.42 5.14 22.93
CA SER A 292 -22.25 4.26 23.74
C SER A 292 -22.41 2.93 23.01
N GLY A 293 -21.57 1.94 23.35
CA GLY A 293 -21.59 0.62 22.74
C GLY A 293 -20.67 0.44 21.52
N GLU A 294 -20.88 -0.65 20.78
CA GLU A 294 -20.18 -0.97 19.53
C GLU A 294 -20.98 -0.40 18.33
N PRO A 295 -20.32 0.02 17.24
CA PRO A 295 -21.00 0.63 16.12
C PRO A 295 -21.83 -0.39 15.34
N GLU A 296 -22.98 0.04 14.83
CA GLU A 296 -23.76 -0.78 13.90
C GLU A 296 -23.16 -0.64 12.49
N ILE A 297 -22.94 -1.78 11.82
CA ILE A 297 -22.30 -1.83 10.49
C ILE A 297 -23.28 -2.42 9.48
N SER A 298 -23.66 -1.63 8.49
CA SER A 298 -24.57 -2.03 7.41
C SER A 298 -23.96 -1.74 6.04
N VAL A 299 -24.51 -2.38 5.00
CA VAL A 299 -24.22 -2.04 3.60
C VAL A 299 -25.38 -1.18 3.14
N ASN A 300 -25.11 0.03 2.67
CA ASN A 300 -26.17 0.94 2.24
C ASN A 300 -26.46 0.74 0.76
N TYR A 301 -27.46 -0.10 0.46
CA TYR A 301 -27.89 -0.41 -0.91
C TYR A 301 -28.59 0.73 -1.64
N MET A 302 -28.90 1.83 -0.95
CA MET A 302 -29.56 3.00 -1.54
C MET A 302 -28.58 3.94 -2.23
N VAL A 303 -27.28 3.73 -2.06
CA VAL A 303 -26.23 4.51 -2.72
C VAL A 303 -25.39 3.58 -3.58
N THR A 304 -25.21 3.96 -4.85
CA THR A 304 -24.31 3.30 -5.78
C THR A 304 -23.27 4.31 -6.24
N TYR A 305 -22.00 4.00 -6.07
CA TYR A 305 -20.90 4.87 -6.48
C TYR A 305 -19.93 4.11 -7.37
N ARG A 306 -19.08 4.85 -8.08
CA ARG A 306 -17.94 4.35 -8.83
C ARG A 306 -16.71 5.18 -8.50
N ILE A 307 -15.66 4.50 -8.06
CA ILE A 307 -14.32 5.08 -7.90
C ILE A 307 -13.38 4.44 -8.92
N GLU A 308 -12.95 5.23 -9.92
CA GLU A 308 -11.96 4.83 -10.92
C GLU A 308 -10.91 5.91 -11.14
N ARG A 309 -9.62 5.51 -11.16
CA ARG A 309 -8.46 6.26 -11.67
C ARG A 309 -8.48 7.78 -11.40
N ASN A 310 -8.81 8.17 -10.18
CA ASN A 310 -8.90 9.54 -9.69
C ASN A 310 -10.24 10.29 -9.78
N SER A 311 -11.34 9.59 -10.02
CA SER A 311 -12.69 10.16 -9.96
C SER A 311 -13.57 9.41 -8.98
N PHE A 312 -14.17 10.16 -8.04
CA PHE A 312 -15.28 9.70 -7.22
C PHE A 312 -16.58 10.16 -7.90
N GLN A 313 -17.43 9.21 -8.28
CA GLN A 313 -18.71 9.51 -8.93
C GLN A 313 -19.84 8.78 -8.21
N ILE A 314 -20.90 9.51 -7.90
CA ILE A 314 -22.15 8.95 -7.38
C ILE A 314 -23.02 8.63 -8.60
N ILE A 315 -23.38 7.36 -8.78
CA ILE A 315 -24.21 6.90 -9.89
C ILE A 315 -25.69 7.03 -9.49
N GLU A 316 -26.04 6.49 -8.33
CA GLU A 316 -27.40 6.51 -7.79
C GLU A 316 -27.36 6.86 -6.31
N GLU A 317 -28.30 7.71 -5.89
CA GLU A 317 -28.45 8.18 -4.52
C GLU A 317 -29.94 8.25 -4.22
N ASN A 318 -30.47 7.16 -3.67
CA ASN A 318 -31.85 7.04 -3.22
C ASN A 318 -31.98 7.26 -1.70
N ALA A 319 -30.86 7.47 -1.01
CA ALA A 319 -30.82 7.85 0.40
C ALA A 319 -30.72 9.37 0.53
N GLU A 320 -31.52 9.95 1.42
CA GLU A 320 -31.35 11.35 1.83
C GLU A 320 -30.17 11.48 2.79
N ILE A 321 -28.96 11.69 2.25
CA ILE A 321 -27.77 11.99 3.03
C ILE A 321 -27.47 13.50 2.90
N PRO A 322 -27.66 14.30 3.96
CA PRO A 322 -27.48 15.75 3.89
C PRO A 322 -26.11 16.16 3.37
N PHE A 323 -26.06 17.10 2.42
CA PHE A 323 -24.83 17.67 1.84
C PHE A 323 -23.86 16.67 1.21
N PHE A 324 -24.24 15.40 1.07
CA PHE A 324 -23.35 14.35 0.58
C PHE A 324 -22.92 14.61 -0.85
N ARG A 325 -23.85 14.87 -1.78
CA ARG A 325 -23.52 15.17 -3.17
C ARG A 325 -22.69 16.44 -3.33
N GLU A 326 -22.97 17.47 -2.55
CA GLU A 326 -22.28 18.76 -2.60
C GLU A 326 -20.84 18.67 -2.07
N LEU A 327 -20.61 17.91 -1.00
CA LEU A 327 -19.30 17.79 -0.35
C LEU A 327 -18.48 16.62 -0.91
N ALA A 328 -19.09 15.45 -1.11
CA ALA A 328 -18.40 14.29 -1.69
C ALA A 328 -18.08 14.49 -3.17
N GLY A 329 -18.88 15.25 -3.92
CA GLY A 329 -18.57 15.63 -5.31
C GLY A 329 -17.31 16.51 -5.44
N LEU A 330 -16.91 17.20 -4.37
CA LEU A 330 -15.68 18.00 -4.31
C LEU A 330 -14.44 17.16 -3.98
N SER A 331 -14.60 15.88 -3.65
CA SER A 331 -13.49 14.98 -3.38
C SER A 331 -12.74 14.63 -4.67
N SER A 332 -11.86 15.52 -5.13
CA SER A 332 -10.73 15.11 -5.96
C SER A 332 -9.79 14.25 -5.11
N ILE A 333 -9.12 13.26 -5.71
CA ILE A 333 -8.10 12.44 -5.03
C ILE A 333 -6.89 13.32 -4.69
N THR A 334 -7.00 14.12 -3.63
CA THR A 334 -5.94 15.00 -3.13
C THR A 334 -5.18 14.40 -1.96
N GLN A 335 -5.60 13.23 -1.45
CA GLN A 335 -5.09 12.61 -0.21
C GLN A 335 -5.28 13.51 1.03
N GLU A 336 -6.14 14.51 0.93
CA GLU A 336 -6.38 15.45 2.01
C GLU A 336 -7.72 15.15 2.69
N ARG A 337 -7.76 15.46 3.99
CA ARG A 337 -8.97 15.34 4.82
C ARG A 337 -9.56 16.73 4.95
N ALA A 338 -10.83 16.88 4.60
CA ALA A 338 -11.57 18.12 4.69
C ALA A 338 -12.70 17.98 5.70
N PHE A 339 -13.07 19.09 6.33
CA PHE A 339 -14.21 19.15 7.22
C PHE A 339 -14.95 20.47 7.07
N CYS A 340 -16.20 20.49 7.49
CA CYS A 340 -17.05 21.66 7.49
C CYS A 340 -17.91 21.66 8.76
N CYS A 341 -17.94 22.80 9.43
CA CYS A 341 -18.89 23.09 10.51
C CYS A 341 -19.85 24.15 9.99
N GLY A 342 -21.13 24.05 10.39
CA GLY A 342 -22.19 24.92 9.90
C GLY A 342 -21.77 26.41 9.81
N PRO A 343 -22.10 27.11 8.71
CA PRO A 343 -22.98 26.71 7.61
C PRO A 343 -22.34 25.73 6.60
N PHE A 344 -23.06 24.65 6.27
CA PHE A 344 -22.61 23.60 5.34
C PHE A 344 -22.67 24.11 3.90
N SER A 345 -21.54 24.60 3.40
CA SER A 345 -21.39 25.00 2.01
C SER A 345 -19.94 24.79 1.57
N PRO A 346 -19.67 24.53 0.29
CA PRO A 346 -18.32 24.37 -0.27
C PRO A 346 -17.34 25.49 0.10
N GLN A 347 -17.84 26.69 0.38
CA GLN A 347 -17.03 27.87 0.72
C GLN A 347 -16.46 27.84 2.14
N TYR A 348 -17.04 27.03 3.03
CA TYR A 348 -16.65 26.92 4.46
C TYR A 348 -15.95 25.59 4.77
N VAL A 349 -15.38 24.95 3.74
CA VAL A 349 -14.58 23.74 3.91
C VAL A 349 -13.18 24.12 4.41
N GLU A 350 -12.77 23.51 5.51
CA GLU A 350 -11.42 23.61 6.06
C GLU A 350 -10.66 22.30 5.86
N MET A 351 -9.35 22.40 5.65
CA MET A 351 -8.47 21.25 5.49
C MET A 351 -7.87 20.83 6.84
N CYS A 352 -7.94 19.55 7.18
CA CYS A 352 -7.33 18.99 8.38
C CYS A 352 -5.85 18.67 8.11
N SER A 353 -4.95 19.55 8.56
CA SER A 353 -3.48 19.41 8.42
C SER A 353 -2.83 18.55 9.52
N GLU A 354 -3.59 18.17 10.55
CA GLU A 354 -3.05 17.46 11.69
C GLU A 354 -2.70 16.01 11.35
N LYS A 355 -1.48 15.56 11.65
CA LYS A 355 -1.00 14.22 11.29
C LYS A 355 -1.74 13.12 12.06
N ILE A 356 -1.88 11.96 11.41
CA ILE A 356 -2.34 10.73 12.06
C ILE A 356 -1.23 10.26 13.01
N TYR A 357 -1.59 9.85 14.22
CA TYR A 357 -0.64 9.45 15.25
C TYR A 357 -1.08 8.14 15.92
N ILE A 358 -0.10 7.47 16.52
CA ILE A 358 -0.28 6.24 17.30
C ILE A 358 -0.34 6.64 18.78
N ASP A 359 -1.37 6.18 19.48
CA ASP A 359 -1.55 6.43 20.94
C ASP A 359 -0.64 5.57 21.81
#